data_AF-A0AAV3WCC5-F1
#
_entry.id   AF-A0AAV3WCC5-F1
#
_cell.length_a   1.000
_cell.length_b   1.000
_cell.length_c   1.000
_cell.angle_alpha   90.00
_cell.angle_beta   90.00
_cell.angle_gamma   90.00
#
_symmetry.space_group_name_H-M   'P 1'
#
loop_
_entity.id
_entity.type
_entity.pdbx_description
1 polymer ?
#
loop_
_entity_poly.entity_id
_entity_poly.type
_entity_poly.pdbx_seq_one_letter_code
_entity_poly.pdbx_strand_id
1 'polypeptide(L)'
;MAYSLVQQNLAQLPSTVYFVRAPLIGIVGLYHICLGQMSEARKLLLQTRIIYLQGHNLYGVAMVDCIDALCDYLLGDLTLAAEKFAQVGQSEEYRKLGLDDDNKAAIMNILSSFKADLYYEMNQMSQVEVALMDFKGGGNLAMPEW
;
A
#
# COMPACT_ATOMS: atom_id res chain seq x y z
N MET A 1 5.04 17.10 -16.19
CA MET A 1 6.38 16.56 -16.48
C MET A 1 6.54 15.12 -15.96
N ALA A 2 6.34 14.86 -14.66
CA ALA A 2 6.46 13.51 -14.09
C ALA A 2 5.54 12.46 -14.75
N TYR A 3 4.26 12.76 -14.95
CA TYR A 3 3.31 11.87 -15.63
C TYR A 3 3.79 11.46 -17.04
N SER A 4 4.23 12.42 -17.85
CA SER A 4 4.72 12.17 -19.21
C SER A 4 5.96 11.29 -19.23
N LEU A 5 6.89 11.48 -18.28
CA LEU A 5 8.10 10.68 -18.16
C LEU A 5 7.77 9.22 -17.78
N VAL A 6 6.82 9.02 -16.87
CA VAL A 6 6.36 7.69 -16.46
C VAL A 6 5.74 6.92 -17.63
N GLN A 7 4.91 7.59 -18.44
CA GLN A 7 4.31 6.98 -19.64
C GLN A 7 5.36 6.59 -20.68
N GLN A 8 6.36 7.45 -20.92
CA GLN A 8 7.46 7.15 -21.84
C GLN A 8 8.26 5.92 -21.38
N ASN A 9 8.57 5.84 -20.08
CA ASN A 9 9.28 4.69 -19.51
C ASN A 9 8.44 3.41 -19.66
N LEU A 10 7.14 3.46 -19.33
CA LEU A 10 6.25 2.31 -19.44
C LEU A 10 6.12 1.75 -20.87
N ALA A 11 6.16 2.62 -21.88
CA ALA A 11 6.10 2.23 -23.28
C ALA A 11 7.33 1.45 -23.77
N GLN A 12 8.48 1.64 -23.12
CA GLN A 12 9.75 0.99 -23.48
C GLN A 12 10.00 -0.31 -22.71
N LEU A 13 9.26 -0.56 -21.63
CA LEU A 13 9.48 -1.70 -20.74
C LEU A 13 8.66 -2.92 -21.15
N PRO A 14 9.27 -4.10 -21.34
CA PRO A 14 8.55 -5.36 -21.58
C PRO A 14 7.51 -5.66 -20.50
N SER A 15 6.37 -6.28 -20.85
CA SER A 15 5.31 -6.58 -19.86
C SER A 15 5.76 -7.46 -18.69
N THR A 16 6.85 -8.21 -18.84
CA THR A 16 7.40 -9.15 -17.86
C THR A 16 8.31 -8.51 -16.81
N VAL A 17 8.73 -7.25 -16.96
CA VAL A 17 9.59 -6.58 -15.97
C VAL A 17 8.75 -5.98 -14.83
N TYR A 18 8.10 -6.86 -14.07
CA TYR A 18 7.09 -6.52 -13.07
C TYR A 18 7.59 -5.53 -12.01
N PHE A 19 8.83 -5.72 -11.52
CA PHE A 19 9.43 -4.91 -10.46
C PHE A 19 9.44 -3.40 -10.77
N VAL A 20 9.72 -3.03 -12.01
CA VAL A 20 9.78 -1.62 -12.44
C VAL A 20 8.45 -1.12 -13.01
N ARG A 21 7.64 -2.02 -13.60
CA ARG A 21 6.36 -1.62 -14.20
C ARG A 21 5.29 -1.32 -13.16
N ALA A 22 5.17 -2.14 -12.12
CA ALA A 22 4.20 -1.91 -11.06
C ALA A 22 4.33 -0.50 -10.45
N PRO A 23 5.49 -0.08 -9.91
CA PRO A 23 5.60 1.24 -9.29
C PRO A 23 5.34 2.38 -10.29
N LEU A 24 5.73 2.24 -11.56
CA LEU A 24 5.43 3.25 -12.59
C LEU A 24 3.92 3.38 -12.83
N ILE A 25 3.18 2.27 -12.94
CA ILE A 25 1.71 2.31 -13.07
C ILE A 25 1.07 2.87 -11.79
N GLY A 26 1.58 2.49 -10.63
CA GLY A 26 1.15 3.02 -9.33
C GLY A 26 1.31 4.54 -9.25
N ILE A 27 2.42 5.10 -9.75
CA ILE A 27 2.64 6.56 -9.83
C ILE A 27 1.61 7.24 -10.72
N VAL A 28 1.20 6.61 -11.84
CA VAL A 28 0.09 7.12 -12.65
C VAL A 28 -1.21 7.10 -11.83
N GLY A 29 -1.45 6.04 -11.05
CA GLY A 29 -2.57 5.99 -10.11
C GLY A 29 -2.56 7.15 -9.13
N LEU A 30 -1.43 7.41 -8.47
CA LEU A 30 -1.24 8.54 -7.54
C LEU A 30 -1.51 9.89 -8.23
N TYR A 31 -1.07 10.07 -9.48
CA TYR A 31 -1.38 11.27 -10.26
C TYR A 31 -2.90 11.48 -10.40
N HIS A 32 -3.66 10.42 -10.69
CA HIS A 32 -5.12 10.50 -10.78
C HIS A 32 -5.79 10.77 -9.42
N ILE A 33 -5.24 10.23 -8.31
CA ILE A 33 -5.68 10.57 -6.95
C ILE A 33 -5.55 12.08 -6.72
N CYS A 34 -4.39 12.67 -7.05
CA CYS A 34 -4.16 14.11 -6.89
C CYS A 34 -5.10 14.99 -7.74
N LEU A 35 -5.63 14.46 -8.84
CA LEU A 35 -6.62 15.15 -9.67
C LEU A 35 -8.07 14.94 -9.20
N GLY A 36 -8.30 14.19 -8.12
CA GLY A 36 -9.64 13.80 -7.67
C GLY A 36 -10.30 12.72 -8.54
N GLN A 37 -9.56 12.11 -9.46
CA GLN A 37 -10.06 11.13 -10.42
C GLN A 37 -10.01 9.71 -9.83
N MET A 38 -10.74 9.50 -8.73
CA MET A 38 -10.62 8.30 -7.88
C MET A 38 -10.99 7.00 -8.59
N SER A 39 -11.97 7.00 -9.50
CA SER A 39 -12.30 5.80 -10.28
C SER A 39 -11.11 5.33 -11.13
N GLU A 40 -10.39 6.28 -11.71
CA GLU A 40 -9.28 6.01 -12.63
C GLU A 40 -8.02 5.64 -11.86
N ALA A 41 -7.79 6.30 -10.73
CA ALA A 41 -6.79 5.87 -9.75
C ALA A 41 -7.00 4.41 -9.33
N ARG A 42 -8.21 4.02 -8.93
CA ARG A 42 -8.50 2.65 -8.45
C ARG A 42 -8.28 1.58 -9.52
N LYS A 43 -8.62 1.85 -10.78
CA LYS A 43 -8.30 0.93 -11.89
C LYS A 43 -6.79 0.70 -12.00
N LEU A 44 -6.00 1.77 -11.91
CA LEU A 44 -4.54 1.70 -11.98
C LEU A 44 -3.93 1.03 -10.74
N LEU A 45 -4.47 1.27 -9.55
CA LEU A 45 -4.06 0.58 -8.32
C LEU A 45 -4.33 -0.93 -8.43
N LEU A 46 -5.51 -1.33 -8.90
CA LEU A 46 -5.83 -2.75 -9.12
C LEU A 46 -4.86 -3.39 -10.12
N GLN A 47 -4.57 -2.71 -11.24
CA GLN A 47 -3.59 -3.18 -12.20
C GLN A 47 -2.19 -3.31 -11.57
N THR A 48 -1.80 -2.34 -10.75
CA THR A 48 -0.52 -2.34 -10.04
C THR A 48 -0.43 -3.53 -9.08
N ARG A 49 -1.50 -3.78 -8.31
CA ARG A 49 -1.62 -4.92 -7.40
C ARG A 49 -1.42 -6.25 -8.12
N ILE A 50 -2.10 -6.44 -9.26
CA ILE A 50 -1.98 -7.65 -10.09
C ILE A 50 -0.53 -7.86 -10.54
N ILE A 51 0.16 -6.80 -10.94
CA ILE A 51 1.56 -6.90 -11.38
C ILE A 51 2.49 -7.22 -10.20
N TYR A 52 2.25 -6.67 -9.01
CA TYR A 52 3.02 -7.04 -7.82
C TYR A 52 2.81 -8.51 -7.42
N LEU A 53 1.58 -9.04 -7.56
CA LEU A 53 1.30 -10.47 -7.37
C LEU A 53 2.09 -11.32 -8.38
N GLN A 54 2.10 -10.95 -9.66
CA GLN A 54 2.87 -11.65 -10.71
C GLN A 54 4.38 -11.58 -10.47
N GLY A 55 4.86 -10.46 -9.93
CA GLY A 55 6.26 -10.25 -9.58
C GLY A 55 6.67 -10.80 -8.22
N HIS A 56 5.79 -11.55 -7.53
CA HIS A 56 6.02 -12.07 -6.18
C HIS A 56 6.48 -11.02 -5.16
N ASN A 57 5.97 -9.79 -5.28
CA ASN A 57 6.39 -8.66 -4.45
C ASN A 57 5.42 -8.39 -3.30
N LEU A 58 5.67 -9.02 -2.15
CA LEU A 58 4.88 -8.92 -0.93
C LEU A 58 4.67 -7.46 -0.47
N TYR A 59 5.75 -6.69 -0.35
CA TYR A 59 5.71 -5.31 0.11
C TYR A 59 5.00 -4.38 -0.89
N GLY A 60 5.13 -4.65 -2.18
CA GLY A 60 4.42 -3.93 -3.23
C GLY A 60 2.91 -4.10 -3.14
N VAL A 61 2.44 -5.34 -2.88
CA VAL A 61 1.00 -5.61 -2.64
C VAL A 61 0.52 -4.86 -1.39
N ALA A 62 1.27 -4.94 -0.29
CA ALA A 62 0.93 -4.22 0.95
C ALA A 62 0.81 -2.71 0.75
N MET A 63 1.76 -2.11 0.01
CA MET A 63 1.76 -0.67 -0.27
C MET A 63 0.56 -0.25 -1.13
N VAL A 64 0.19 -1.04 -2.14
CA VAL A 64 -0.96 -0.71 -2.98
C VAL A 64 -2.28 -0.87 -2.23
N ASP A 65 -2.43 -1.91 -1.41
CA ASP A 65 -3.62 -2.10 -0.57
C ASP A 65 -3.76 -0.95 0.45
N CYS A 66 -2.63 -0.44 0.96
CA CYS A 66 -2.58 0.77 1.79
C CYS A 66 -3.06 2.02 1.02
N ILE A 67 -2.57 2.25 -0.20
CA ILE A 67 -3.00 3.40 -1.02
C ILE A 67 -4.49 3.30 -1.38
N ASP A 68 -5.01 2.10 -1.65
CA ASP A 68 -6.45 1.92 -1.90
C ASP A 68 -7.30 2.23 -0.67
N ALA A 69 -6.86 1.84 0.53
CA ALA A 69 -7.51 2.25 1.79
C ALA A 69 -7.47 3.77 1.98
N LEU A 70 -6.34 4.42 1.66
CA LEU A 70 -6.22 5.88 1.71
C LEU A 70 -7.15 6.58 0.72
N CYS A 71 -7.55 5.95 -0.39
CA CYS A 71 -8.54 6.53 -1.30
C CYS A 71 -9.90 6.69 -0.61
N ASP A 72 -10.32 5.73 0.22
CA ASP A 72 -11.58 5.83 0.98
C ASP A 72 -11.47 6.88 2.08
N TYR A 73 -10.31 6.97 2.74
CA TYR A 73 -10.01 8.04 3.69
C TYR A 73 -10.14 9.42 3.04
N LEU A 74 -9.53 9.63 1.86
CA LEU A 74 -9.61 10.90 1.12
C LEU A 74 -11.03 11.24 0.64
N LEU A 75 -11.89 10.25 0.49
CA LEU A 75 -13.31 10.43 0.16
C LEU A 75 -14.19 10.65 1.41
N GLY A 76 -13.61 10.61 2.61
CA GLY A 76 -14.30 10.76 3.88
C GLY A 76 -14.98 9.49 4.40
N ASP A 77 -14.79 8.33 3.75
CA ASP A 77 -15.30 7.05 4.22
C ASP A 77 -14.27 6.39 5.16
N LEU A 78 -14.15 6.97 6.34
CA LEU A 78 -13.18 6.55 7.36
C LEU A 78 -13.43 5.10 7.83
N THR A 79 -14.69 4.66 7.86
CA THR A 79 -15.06 3.30 8.25
C THR A 79 -14.55 2.29 7.23
N LEU A 80 -14.80 2.52 5.94
CA LEU A 80 -14.30 1.63 4.89
C LEU A 80 -12.76 1.65 4.81
N ALA A 81 -12.14 2.82 4.99
CA ALA A 81 -10.70 2.91 5.11
C ALA A 81 -10.15 2.02 6.25
N ALA A 82 -10.78 2.07 7.43
CA ALA A 82 -10.40 1.26 8.58
C ALA A 82 -10.54 -0.24 8.31
N GLU A 83 -11.64 -0.65 7.68
CA GLU A 83 -11.87 -2.03 7.26
C GLU A 83 -10.77 -2.51 6.32
N LYS A 84 -10.42 -1.72 5.31
CA LYS A 84 -9.37 -2.05 4.34
C LYS A 84 -8.00 -2.14 4.99
N PHE A 85 -7.63 -1.19 5.84
CA PHE A 85 -6.37 -1.26 6.60
C PHE A 85 -6.26 -2.52 7.43
N ALA A 86 -7.36 -2.98 8.04
CA ALA A 86 -7.38 -4.21 8.82
C ALA A 86 -7.19 -5.49 7.98
N GLN A 87 -7.50 -5.45 6.68
CA GLN A 87 -7.35 -6.59 5.77
C GLN A 87 -5.95 -6.73 5.17
N VAL A 88 -5.12 -5.68 5.22
CA VAL A 88 -3.74 -5.73 4.70
C VAL A 88 -2.95 -6.81 5.43
N GLY A 89 -2.32 -7.72 4.68
CA GLY A 89 -1.56 -8.83 5.26
C GLY A 89 -2.41 -10.01 5.79
N GLN A 90 -3.73 -10.01 5.60
CA GLN A 90 -4.60 -11.09 6.10
C GLN A 90 -5.00 -12.12 5.04
N SER A 91 -4.96 -11.74 3.75
CA SER A 91 -5.47 -12.57 2.66
C SER A 91 -4.58 -13.77 2.35
N GLU A 92 -5.16 -14.79 1.71
CA GLU A 92 -4.43 -15.98 1.23
C GLU A 92 -3.34 -15.62 0.21
N GLU A 93 -3.49 -14.51 -0.52
CA GLU A 93 -2.49 -14.05 -1.48
C GLU A 93 -1.18 -13.67 -0.77
N TYR A 94 -1.26 -13.01 0.39
CA TYR A 94 -0.08 -12.69 1.19
C TYR A 94 0.66 -13.95 1.65
N ARG A 95 -0.07 -14.99 2.09
CA ARG A 95 0.54 -16.26 2.49
C ARG A 95 1.27 -16.94 1.33
N LYS A 96 0.66 -16.94 0.14
CA LYS A 96 1.27 -17.46 -1.09
C LYS A 96 2.52 -16.69 -1.52
N LEU A 97 2.64 -15.43 -1.12
CA LEU A 97 3.82 -14.60 -1.34
C LEU A 97 4.91 -14.79 -0.26
N GLY A 98 4.73 -15.72 0.69
CA GLY A 98 5.70 -15.97 1.75
C GLY A 98 5.61 -15.00 2.92
N LEU A 99 4.40 -14.50 3.23
CA LEU A 99 4.19 -13.76 4.48
C LEU A 99 4.47 -14.67 5.70
N ASP A 100 5.48 -14.30 6.47
CA ASP A 100 5.83 -14.86 7.78
C ASP A 100 5.68 -13.76 8.86
N ASP A 101 6.04 -14.10 10.09
CA ASP A 101 5.89 -13.19 11.23
C ASP A 101 6.79 -11.94 11.12
N ASP A 102 8.00 -12.08 10.57
CA ASP A 102 8.96 -10.97 10.41
C ASP A 102 8.44 -9.96 9.38
N ASN A 103 8.04 -10.46 8.21
CA ASN A 103 7.55 -9.63 7.11
C ASN A 103 6.20 -9.00 7.47
N LYS A 104 5.37 -9.72 8.24
CA LYS A 104 4.12 -9.19 8.79
C LYS A 104 4.37 -8.06 9.77
N ALA A 105 5.34 -8.20 10.68
CA ALA A 105 5.72 -7.13 11.59
C ALA A 105 6.19 -5.89 10.83
N ALA A 106 6.97 -6.06 9.76
CA ALA A 106 7.40 -4.96 8.89
C ALA A 106 6.21 -4.26 8.20
N ILE A 107 5.27 -5.02 7.63
CA ILE A 107 4.06 -4.46 7.01
C ILE A 107 3.21 -3.71 8.04
N MET A 108 2.98 -4.29 9.23
CA MET A 108 2.19 -3.63 10.28
C MET A 108 2.86 -2.33 10.77
N ASN A 109 4.18 -2.30 10.85
CA ASN A 109 4.94 -1.07 11.17
C ASN A 109 4.76 0.04 10.12
N ILE A 110 4.63 -0.32 8.84
CA ILE A 110 4.39 0.68 7.79
C ILE A 110 2.96 1.23 7.91
N LEU A 111 1.99 0.35 8.15
CA LEU A 111 0.56 0.69 8.23
C LEU A 111 0.18 1.43 9.51
N SER A 112 0.92 1.23 10.59
CA SER A 112 0.61 1.77 11.93
C SER A 112 0.46 3.29 11.91
N SER A 113 1.29 4.00 11.13
CA SER A 113 1.20 5.45 10.93
C SER A 113 -0.18 5.88 10.40
N PHE A 114 -0.56 5.33 9.25
CA PHE A 114 -1.84 5.61 8.60
C PHE A 114 -3.04 5.19 9.45
N LYS A 115 -2.94 4.05 10.14
CA LYS A 115 -3.98 3.59 11.06
C LYS A 115 -4.14 4.52 12.25
N ALA A 116 -3.05 4.98 12.86
CA ALA A 116 -3.10 5.92 13.98
C ALA A 116 -3.75 7.24 13.55
N ASP A 117 -3.35 7.80 12.41
CA ASP A 117 -3.93 9.03 11.87
C ASP A 117 -5.44 8.87 11.61
N LEU A 118 -5.84 7.78 10.95
CA LEU A 118 -7.25 7.45 10.71
C LEU A 118 -8.04 7.34 12.03
N TYR A 119 -7.54 6.60 13.02
CA TYR A 119 -8.23 6.41 14.29
C TYR A 119 -8.29 7.69 15.12
N TYR A 120 -7.32 8.60 14.97
CA TYR A 120 -7.40 9.94 15.54
C TYR A 120 -8.61 10.70 14.97
N GLU A 121 -8.78 10.71 13.65
CA GLU A 121 -9.93 11.36 13.01
C GLU A 121 -11.27 10.73 13.40
N MET A 122 -11.30 9.40 13.57
CA MET A 122 -12.48 8.68 14.04
C MET A 122 -12.76 8.86 15.55
N ASN A 123 -11.89 9.58 16.29
CA ASN A 123 -11.94 9.73 17.74
C ASN A 123 -11.87 8.39 18.51
N GLN A 124 -11.13 7.42 17.97
CA GLN A 124 -10.97 6.06 18.53
C GLN A 124 -9.62 5.93 19.26
N MET A 125 -9.45 6.68 20.36
CA MET A 125 -8.15 6.80 21.05
C MET A 125 -7.55 5.47 21.51
N SER A 126 -8.36 4.49 21.91
CA SER A 126 -7.85 3.16 22.25
C SER A 126 -7.20 2.45 21.07
N GLN A 127 -7.73 2.64 19.85
CA GLN A 127 -7.17 2.06 18.64
C GLN A 127 -5.92 2.82 18.18
N VAL A 128 -5.87 4.12 18.41
CA VAL A 128 -4.66 4.93 18.22
C VAL A 128 -3.52 4.36 19.06
N GLU A 129 -3.73 4.14 20.36
CA GLU A 129 -2.69 3.60 21.25
C GLU A 129 -2.19 2.24 20.77
N VAL A 130 -3.09 1.35 20.36
CA VAL A 130 -2.73 0.04 19.79
C VAL A 130 -1.89 0.20 18.53
N ALA A 131 -2.31 1.04 17.57
CA ALA A 131 -1.55 1.29 16.35
C ALA A 131 -0.15 1.87 16.66
N LEU A 132 -0.04 2.76 17.64
CA LEU A 132 1.25 3.34 18.06
C LEU A 132 2.15 2.35 18.80
N MET A 133 1.62 1.28 19.40
CA MET A 133 2.46 0.21 19.96
C MET A 133 3.17 -0.59 18.87
N ASP A 134 2.53 -0.78 17.71
CA ASP A 134 3.13 -1.51 16.59
C ASP A 134 4.42 -0.83 16.10
N PHE A 135 4.51 0.52 16.16
CA PHE A 135 5.74 1.29 15.84
C PHE A 135 6.96 0.90 16.67
N LYS A 136 6.79 0.43 17.92
CA LYS A 136 7.91 0.05 18.78
C LYS A 136 8.68 -1.14 18.21
N GLY A 137 8.04 -1.97 17.37
CA GLY A 137 8.69 -3.06 16.66
C GLY A 137 9.68 -2.59 15.58
N GLY A 138 9.50 -1.36 15.05
CA GLY A 138 10.31 -0.84 13.96
C GLY A 138 11.80 -0.66 14.29
N GLY A 139 12.13 -0.34 15.55
CA GLY A 139 13.52 -0.26 16.00
C GLY A 139 14.25 -1.61 16.07
N ASN A 140 13.49 -2.71 16.07
CA ASN A 140 14.00 -4.09 16.07
C ASN A 140 13.96 -4.72 14.67
N LEU A 141 13.47 -4.01 13.65
CA LEU A 141 13.60 -4.44 12.26
C LEU A 141 15.06 -4.32 11.88
N ALA A 142 15.81 -5.40 12.04
CA ALA A 142 17.17 -5.50 11.53
C ALA A 142 17.09 -5.36 10.00
N MET A 143 17.54 -4.22 9.46
CA MET A 143 17.90 -4.19 8.05
C MET A 143 19.06 -5.18 7.88
N PRO A 144 19.00 -6.08 6.89
CA PRO A 144 20.14 -6.94 6.60
C PRO A 144 21.38 -6.05 6.43
N GLU A 145 22.43 -6.30 7.21
CA GLU A 145 23.74 -5.71 6.94
C GLU A 145 24.19 -6.28 5.59
N TRP A 146 24.06 -5.49 4.53
CA TRP A 146 24.64 -5.76 3.22
C TRP A 146 25.90 -4.92 3.01
#